data_AF-A0A291R072-F1
#
_entry.id   AF-A0A291R072-F1
#
_cell.length_a   1.000
_cell.length_b   1.000
_cell.length_c   1.000
_cell.angle_alpha   90.00
_cell.angle_beta   90.00
_cell.angle_gamma   90.00
#
_symmetry.space_group_name_H-M   'P 1'
#
loop_
_entity.id
_entity.type
_entity.pdbx_description
1 polymer ?
#
loop_
_entity_poly.entity_id
_entity_poly.type
_entity_poly.pdbx_seq_one_letter_code
_entity_poly.pdbx_strand_id
1 'polypeptide(L)'
;MKLNFLILLISLLNILISCKVKPRTLKKEQDHTKMKDTSVVAKNDTLVKGKTTKKIEIKPNSIINVKSTNWTLNEAPPDDIMVSKCKNWSLSPASIVTIIKSGESINMHDFSYLYYVLPCEIKGQIEIDSSLYSYRVNAGSFFTISNEDTTYFYGCNSPQCRKFFLMGGGNPKDIE
;
A
#
# COMPACT_ATOMS: atom_id res chain seq x y z
N MET A 1 -36.57 50.48 24.82
CA MET A 1 -36.05 49.17 24.35
C MET A 1 -34.65 49.02 24.91
N LYS A 2 -34.46 48.04 25.80
CA LYS A 2 -33.22 47.79 26.55
C LYS A 2 -32.22 47.04 25.66
N LEU A 3 -30.93 47.36 25.80
CA LEU A 3 -29.84 46.40 26.13
C LEU A 3 -28.51 46.74 25.41
N ASN A 4 -27.76 47.63 26.07
CA ASN A 4 -26.35 47.54 26.42
C ASN A 4 -25.31 47.09 25.37
N PHE A 5 -24.66 48.10 24.80
CA PHE A 5 -23.21 48.14 24.61
C PHE A 5 -22.47 47.88 25.95
N LEU A 6 -21.24 47.38 25.86
CA LEU A 6 -20.26 47.17 26.94
C LEU A 6 -20.29 45.75 27.56
N ILE A 7 -19.41 44.88 27.07
CA ILE A 7 -18.33 44.24 27.85
C ILE A 7 -17.30 43.74 26.83
N LEU A 8 -16.24 44.53 26.69
CA LEU A 8 -14.93 44.10 26.24
C LEU A 8 -14.35 43.12 27.28
N LEU A 9 -13.59 42.13 26.79
CA LEU A 9 -12.57 41.35 27.51
C LEU A 9 -13.09 40.29 28.50
N ILE A 10 -12.31 39.19 28.58
CA ILE A 10 -12.48 37.97 29.39
C ILE A 10 -13.23 36.87 28.59
N SER A 11 -12.56 36.02 27.81
CA SER A 11 -11.86 34.86 28.38
C SER A 11 -11.05 34.12 27.29
N LEU A 12 -9.89 34.66 26.94
CA LEU A 12 -8.80 33.84 26.43
C LEU A 12 -8.07 33.27 27.65
N LEU A 13 -8.40 32.07 28.08
CA LEU A 13 -7.51 31.27 28.92
C LEU A 13 -7.86 29.79 28.87
N ASN A 14 -6.79 28.99 28.67
CA ASN A 14 -6.66 27.55 28.92
C ASN A 14 -7.12 26.66 27.73
N ILE A 15 -6.35 25.72 27.19
CA ILE A 15 -5.25 24.93 27.76
C ILE A 15 -4.24 24.59 26.64
N LEU A 16 -3.01 25.11 26.71
CA LEU A 16 -1.88 24.54 25.98
C LEU A 16 -1.26 23.44 26.87
N ILE A 17 -1.46 22.19 26.49
CA ILE A 17 -0.75 21.04 27.07
C ILE A 17 0.70 21.12 26.57
N SER A 18 1.56 21.74 27.38
CA SER A 18 2.99 21.79 27.12
C SER A 18 3.62 20.48 27.61
N CYS A 19 3.90 19.57 26.69
CA CYS A 19 4.73 18.40 26.96
C CYS A 19 6.14 18.87 27.34
N LYS A 20 6.51 18.71 28.61
CA LYS A 20 7.90 18.81 29.08
C LYS A 20 8.74 17.72 28.41
N VAL A 21 9.37 18.05 27.28
CA VAL A 21 10.49 17.28 26.75
C VAL A 21 11.72 17.64 27.59
N LYS A 22 12.20 16.69 28.38
CA LYS A 22 13.44 16.81 29.15
C LYS A 22 14.61 16.86 28.16
N PRO A 23 15.42 17.93 28.12
CA PRO A 23 16.57 17.99 27.21
C PRO A 23 17.62 16.97 27.66
N ARG A 24 17.90 16.01 26.78
CA ARG A 24 19.04 15.10 26.90
C ARG A 24 20.29 15.92 26.55
N THR A 25 21.20 16.03 27.51
CA THR A 25 22.48 16.73 27.38
C THR A 25 23.32 16.10 26.26
N LEU A 26 23.66 16.90 25.25
CA LEU A 26 24.77 16.64 24.34
C LEU A 26 26.07 16.90 25.11
N LYS A 27 26.93 15.89 25.22
CA LYS A 27 28.37 16.08 25.43
C LYS A 27 29.09 15.78 24.11
N LYS A 28 29.72 16.80 23.54
CA LYS A 28 30.93 16.69 22.70
C LYS A 28 32.09 16.22 23.63
N GLU A 29 33.22 15.64 23.24
CA GLU A 29 34.02 15.64 22.01
C GLU A 29 34.98 14.40 22.07
N GLN A 30 35.68 14.17 20.96
CA GLN A 30 36.64 13.11 20.60
C GLN A 30 37.88 12.96 21.51
N ASP A 31 38.50 11.77 21.56
CA ASP A 31 39.87 11.50 21.05
C ASP A 31 40.30 10.02 21.31
N HIS A 32 41.29 9.58 20.54
CA HIS A 32 41.77 8.24 20.19
C HIS A 32 42.44 7.38 21.29
N THR A 33 42.47 6.08 20.98
CA THR A 33 43.51 5.07 21.33
C THR A 33 43.35 4.27 22.63
N LYS A 34 42.92 2.99 22.53
CA LYS A 34 43.78 1.79 22.75
C LYS A 34 42.99 0.48 22.63
N MET A 35 43.50 -0.43 21.81
CA MET A 35 43.15 -1.85 21.72
C MET A 35 43.38 -2.58 23.06
N LYS A 36 42.43 -3.44 23.46
CA LYS A 36 42.72 -4.81 23.97
C LYS A 36 41.45 -5.66 24.15
N ASP A 37 41.42 -6.73 23.36
CA ASP A 37 41.08 -8.12 23.69
C ASP A 37 39.82 -8.53 24.46
N THR A 38 39.07 -9.38 23.76
CA THR A 38 38.50 -10.67 24.19
C THR A 38 37.07 -10.72 24.75
N SER A 39 36.19 -11.22 23.86
CA SER A 39 35.14 -12.26 24.01
C SER A 39 34.20 -12.23 25.23
N VAL A 40 32.89 -12.16 24.98
CA VAL A 40 31.92 -13.27 25.21
C VAL A 40 30.60 -12.96 24.47
N VAL A 41 30.10 -14.01 23.82
CA VAL A 41 28.85 -14.19 23.09
C VAL A 41 27.60 -13.85 23.90
N ALA A 42 26.64 -13.12 23.31
CA ALA A 42 25.21 -13.40 23.49
C ALA A 42 24.44 -12.93 22.24
N LYS A 43 23.84 -13.91 21.58
CA LYS A 43 23.33 -13.88 20.22
C LYS A 43 21.81 -13.85 20.31
N ASN A 44 21.21 -12.66 20.34
CA ASN A 44 19.75 -12.54 20.50
C ASN A 44 19.13 -11.54 19.51
N ASP A 45 19.61 -11.51 18.26
CA ASP A 45 18.80 -11.02 17.14
C ASP A 45 17.89 -12.15 16.66
N THR A 46 16.81 -12.37 17.41
CA THR A 46 15.70 -13.14 16.87
C THR A 46 14.95 -12.21 15.91
N LEU A 47 15.43 -12.19 14.67
CA LEU A 47 14.63 -11.87 13.50
C LEU A 47 13.26 -12.52 13.68
N VAL A 48 12.21 -11.70 13.75
CA VAL A 48 10.82 -12.14 13.78
C VAL A 48 10.61 -13.04 12.57
N LYS A 49 10.65 -14.36 12.83
CA LYS A 49 10.44 -15.40 11.84
C LYS A 49 9.09 -15.16 11.18
N GLY A 50 9.11 -15.10 9.85
CA GLY A 50 8.05 -14.60 8.99
C GLY A 50 6.64 -15.02 9.41
N LYS A 51 5.80 -14.03 9.69
CA LYS A 51 4.36 -14.19 9.71
C LYS A 51 3.93 -14.37 8.25
N THR A 52 3.81 -15.62 7.80
CA THR A 52 3.19 -15.94 6.50
C THR A 52 1.81 -15.30 6.45
N THR A 53 1.66 -14.25 5.64
CA THR A 53 0.37 -13.62 5.35
C THR A 53 -0.53 -14.67 4.74
N LYS A 54 -1.63 -14.99 5.43
CA LYS A 54 -2.55 -16.07 5.06
C LYS A 54 -3.33 -15.65 3.79
N LYS A 55 -2.80 -15.99 2.63
CA LYS A 55 -3.32 -15.68 1.28
C LYS A 55 -4.83 -15.92 1.17
N ILE A 56 -5.56 -15.06 0.45
CA ILE A 56 -6.92 -15.39 -0.02
C ILE A 56 -6.79 -16.49 -1.08
N GLU A 57 -7.29 -17.67 -0.76
CA GLU A 57 -7.29 -18.82 -1.64
C GLU A 57 -8.37 -18.66 -2.72
N ILE A 58 -7.98 -18.15 -3.89
CA ILE A 58 -8.86 -18.10 -5.07
C ILE A 58 -8.70 -19.42 -5.82
N LYS A 59 -9.75 -20.25 -5.79
CA LYS A 59 -9.77 -21.54 -6.46
C LYS A 59 -10.26 -21.38 -7.91
N PRO A 60 -9.94 -22.30 -8.83
CA PRO A 60 -10.44 -22.24 -10.20
C PRO A 60 -11.98 -22.13 -10.28
N ASN A 61 -12.68 -22.82 -9.38
CA ASN A 61 -14.13 -22.82 -9.27
C ASN A 61 -14.71 -21.73 -8.35
N SER A 62 -13.87 -20.83 -7.80
CA SER A 62 -14.38 -19.71 -6.99
C SER A 62 -15.34 -18.85 -7.81
N ILE A 63 -16.46 -18.51 -7.19
CA ILE A 63 -17.47 -17.62 -7.73
C ILE A 63 -17.06 -16.20 -7.37
N ILE A 64 -16.92 -15.35 -8.38
CA ILE A 64 -16.44 -13.98 -8.21
C ILE A 64 -17.47 -13.02 -8.81
N ASN A 65 -18.02 -12.15 -7.96
CA ASN A 65 -19.01 -11.15 -8.34
C ASN A 65 -18.46 -9.75 -8.07
N VAL A 66 -18.24 -8.96 -9.13
CA VAL A 66 -17.89 -7.54 -9.00
C VAL A 66 -19.13 -6.77 -8.56
N LYS A 67 -19.09 -6.16 -7.37
CA LYS A 67 -20.22 -5.43 -6.79
C LYS A 67 -20.18 -3.94 -7.13
N SER A 68 -18.98 -3.36 -7.23
CA SER A 68 -18.80 -1.97 -7.64
C SER A 68 -17.48 -1.76 -8.34
N THR A 69 -17.39 -0.68 -9.12
CA THR A 69 -16.19 -0.30 -9.87
C THR A 69 -16.13 1.21 -9.97
N ASN A 70 -14.99 1.79 -9.61
CA ASN A 70 -14.69 3.20 -9.70
C ASN A 70 -13.29 3.36 -10.27
N TRP A 71 -13.18 4.12 -11.34
CA TRP A 71 -11.90 4.51 -11.91
C TRP A 71 -11.38 5.77 -11.22
N THR A 72 -10.09 5.81 -10.92
CA THR A 72 -9.44 6.98 -10.34
C THR A 72 -8.11 7.28 -11.00
N LEU A 73 -7.79 8.57 -11.07
CA LEU A 73 -6.48 9.08 -11.40
C LEU A 73 -5.87 9.70 -10.15
N ASN A 74 -4.82 9.09 -9.64
CA ASN A 74 -3.98 9.61 -8.57
C ASN A 74 -3.09 10.73 -9.13
N GLU A 75 -2.54 11.56 -8.23
CA GLU A 75 -1.71 12.71 -8.60
C GLU A 75 -0.55 12.29 -9.50
N ALA A 76 -0.44 12.97 -10.65
CA ALA A 76 0.63 12.80 -11.62
C ALA A 76 0.95 14.16 -12.25
N PRO A 77 2.20 14.38 -12.71
CA PRO A 77 2.53 15.58 -13.48
C PRO A 77 1.57 15.77 -14.67
N PRO A 78 1.04 16.98 -14.91
CA PRO A 78 0.07 17.23 -15.98
C PRO A 78 0.58 16.88 -17.39
N ASP A 79 1.89 16.92 -17.59
CA ASP A 79 2.62 16.61 -18.82
C ASP A 79 3.09 15.15 -18.91
N ASP A 80 2.76 14.31 -17.92
CA ASP A 80 3.08 12.88 -17.97
C ASP A 80 2.28 12.19 -19.08
N ILE A 81 3.00 11.62 -20.04
CA ILE A 81 2.45 10.85 -21.16
C ILE A 81 1.52 9.73 -20.66
N MET A 82 1.80 9.15 -19.49
CA MET A 82 0.97 8.10 -18.90
C MET A 82 -0.42 8.59 -18.48
N VAL A 83 -0.61 9.88 -18.15
CA VAL A 83 -1.94 10.43 -17.83
C VAL A 83 -2.89 10.28 -19.02
N SER A 84 -2.40 10.53 -20.24
CA SER A 84 -3.20 10.37 -21.46
C SER A 84 -3.61 8.92 -21.69
N LYS A 85 -2.67 7.97 -21.51
CA LYS A 85 -2.94 6.52 -21.63
C LYS A 85 -3.91 6.05 -20.56
N CYS A 86 -3.74 6.55 -19.34
CA CYS A 86 -4.60 6.25 -18.20
C CYS A 86 -6.06 6.63 -18.44
N LYS A 87 -6.33 7.78 -19.05
CA LYS A 87 -7.70 8.23 -19.38
C LYS A 87 -8.43 7.29 -20.34
N ASN A 88 -7.69 6.55 -21.17
CA ASN A 88 -8.26 5.58 -22.12
C ASN A 88 -8.26 4.15 -21.57
N TRP A 89 -7.62 3.92 -20.42
CA TRP A 89 -7.55 2.61 -19.80
C TRP A 89 -8.80 2.34 -18.97
N SER A 90 -9.47 1.24 -19.28
CA SER A 90 -10.68 0.80 -18.61
C SER A 90 -10.73 -0.72 -18.52
N LEU A 91 -11.48 -1.24 -17.54
CA LEU A 91 -11.70 -2.67 -17.37
C LEU A 91 -13.20 -2.93 -17.24
N SER A 92 -13.68 -3.94 -17.97
CA SER A 92 -15.02 -4.48 -17.74
C SER A 92 -15.05 -5.32 -16.46
N PRO A 93 -16.23 -5.54 -15.85
CA PRO A 93 -16.39 -6.50 -14.75
C PRO A 93 -15.83 -7.90 -15.08
N ALA A 94 -16.04 -8.39 -16.31
CA ALA A 94 -15.50 -9.67 -16.75
C ALA A 94 -13.97 -9.68 -16.84
N SER A 95 -13.36 -8.57 -17.27
CA SER A 95 -11.91 -8.40 -17.27
C SER A 95 -11.36 -8.42 -15.85
N ILE A 96 -12.03 -7.77 -14.89
CA ILE A 96 -11.64 -7.77 -13.47
C ILE A 96 -11.67 -9.19 -12.89
N VAL A 97 -12.72 -9.96 -13.16
CA VAL A 97 -12.80 -11.38 -12.75
C VAL A 97 -11.64 -12.18 -13.34
N THR A 98 -11.33 -11.97 -14.62
CA THR A 98 -10.23 -12.66 -15.30
C THR A 98 -8.88 -12.34 -14.67
N ILE A 99 -8.63 -11.06 -14.38
CA ILE A 99 -7.42 -10.58 -13.71
C ILE A 99 -7.27 -11.26 -12.35
N ILE A 100 -8.33 -11.24 -11.54
CA ILE A 100 -8.30 -11.78 -10.18
C ILE A 100 -8.06 -13.29 -10.18
N LYS A 101 -8.67 -14.04 -11.10
CA LYS A 101 -8.41 -15.49 -11.24
C LYS A 101 -7.01 -15.82 -11.75
N SER A 102 -6.39 -14.91 -12.50
CA SER A 102 -5.10 -15.13 -13.17
C SER A 102 -3.91 -14.57 -12.40
N GLY A 103 -4.15 -13.82 -11.33
CA GLY A 103 -3.11 -13.18 -10.54
C GLY A 103 -2.33 -14.17 -9.68
N GLU A 104 -1.02 -13.96 -9.61
CA GLU A 104 -0.14 -14.71 -8.73
C GLU A 104 0.12 -13.88 -7.47
N SER A 105 0.17 -14.53 -6.30
CA SER A 105 0.52 -13.82 -5.06
C SER A 105 1.96 -13.35 -5.15
N ILE A 106 2.19 -12.10 -4.75
CA ILE A 106 3.53 -11.52 -4.66
C ILE A 106 3.77 -10.97 -3.26
N ASN A 107 5.03 -10.91 -2.85
CA ASN A 107 5.40 -10.25 -1.59
C ASN A 107 5.68 -8.74 -1.82
N MET A 108 5.94 -8.00 -0.74
CA MET A 108 6.21 -6.55 -0.84
C MET A 108 7.53 -6.24 -1.58
N HIS A 109 8.52 -7.12 -1.49
CA HIS A 109 9.78 -6.99 -2.24
C HIS A 109 9.48 -7.12 -3.74
N ASP A 110 8.85 -8.21 -4.18
CA ASP A 110 8.45 -8.41 -5.58
C ASP A 110 7.64 -7.22 -6.11
N PHE A 111 6.64 -6.75 -5.35
CA PHE A 111 5.84 -5.57 -5.71
C PHE A 111 6.73 -4.35 -6.00
N SER A 112 7.66 -4.05 -5.09
CA SER A 112 8.48 -2.85 -5.15
C SER A 112 9.52 -2.89 -6.27
N TYR A 113 10.00 -4.07 -6.64
CA TYR A 113 11.06 -4.24 -7.64
C TYR A 113 10.54 -4.54 -9.04
N LEU A 114 9.37 -5.19 -9.17
CA LEU A 114 8.91 -5.74 -10.45
C LEU A 114 7.76 -4.98 -11.10
N TYR A 115 7.09 -4.08 -10.38
CA TYR A 115 5.84 -3.48 -10.85
C TYR A 115 5.92 -1.95 -10.86
N TYR A 116 5.41 -1.36 -11.93
CA TYR A 116 5.26 0.09 -12.06
C TYR A 116 4.00 0.53 -11.33
N VAL A 117 4.09 1.55 -10.48
CA VAL A 117 2.91 2.18 -9.87
C VAL A 117 2.42 3.29 -10.79
N LEU A 118 1.37 3.00 -11.56
CA LEU A 118 0.76 3.98 -12.46
C LEU A 118 -0.32 4.80 -11.76
N PRO A 119 -0.59 6.04 -12.23
CA PRO A 119 -1.53 6.92 -11.55
C PRO A 119 -2.99 6.47 -11.72
N CYS A 120 -3.33 5.69 -12.74
CA CYS A 120 -4.68 5.18 -12.90
C CYS A 120 -4.91 3.84 -12.20
N GLU A 121 -6.03 3.80 -11.47
CA GLU A 121 -6.48 2.63 -10.73
C GLU A 121 -7.97 2.40 -10.95
N ILE A 122 -8.37 1.14 -10.86
CA ILE A 122 -9.78 0.74 -10.79
C ILE A 122 -9.98 0.05 -9.45
N LYS A 123 -10.87 0.59 -8.64
CA LYS A 123 -11.15 0.10 -7.29
C LYS A 123 -12.63 -0.17 -7.09
N GLY A 124 -12.95 -1.00 -6.11
CA GLY A 124 -14.35 -1.31 -5.80
C GLY A 124 -14.49 -2.42 -4.79
N GLN A 125 -15.70 -2.96 -4.72
CA GLN A 125 -16.05 -4.10 -3.89
C GLN A 125 -16.24 -5.33 -4.76
N ILE A 126 -15.74 -6.47 -4.28
CA ILE A 126 -15.87 -7.77 -4.92
C ILE A 126 -16.27 -8.82 -3.90
N GLU A 127 -17.12 -9.74 -4.31
CA GLU A 127 -17.49 -10.90 -3.51
C GLU A 127 -16.80 -12.13 -4.11
N ILE A 128 -16.06 -12.86 -3.28
CA ILE A 128 -15.38 -14.11 -3.64
C ILE A 128 -15.89 -15.18 -2.68
N ASP A 129 -16.57 -16.19 -3.20
CA ASP A 129 -17.16 -17.30 -2.42
C ASP A 129 -17.96 -16.78 -1.20
N SER A 130 -18.84 -15.81 -1.45
CA SER A 130 -19.71 -15.14 -0.47
C SER A 130 -19.02 -14.23 0.55
N SER A 131 -17.71 -14.04 0.45
CA SER A 131 -16.96 -13.09 1.28
C SER A 131 -16.71 -11.78 0.53
N LEU A 132 -17.03 -10.65 1.17
CA LEU A 132 -16.86 -9.32 0.58
C LEU A 132 -15.45 -8.78 0.83
N TYR A 133 -14.84 -8.23 -0.20
CA TYR A 133 -13.51 -7.64 -0.18
C TYR A 133 -13.49 -6.30 -0.93
N SER A 134 -12.61 -5.42 -0.49
CA SER A 134 -12.19 -4.29 -1.31
C SER A 134 -11.11 -4.73 -2.28
N TYR A 135 -11.13 -4.25 -3.51
CA TYR A 135 -10.06 -4.50 -4.48
C TYR A 135 -9.55 -3.19 -5.09
N ARG A 136 -8.29 -3.24 -5.55
CA ARG A 136 -7.63 -2.17 -6.32
C ARG A 136 -6.78 -2.80 -7.41
N VAL A 137 -7.05 -2.47 -8.66
CA VAL A 137 -6.24 -2.86 -9.82
C VAL A 137 -5.50 -1.62 -10.31
N ASN A 138 -4.18 -1.69 -10.35
CA ASN A 138 -3.34 -0.61 -10.89
C ASN A 138 -2.96 -0.93 -12.34
N ALA A 139 -2.89 0.08 -13.21
CA ALA A 139 -2.59 -0.12 -14.62
C ALA A 139 -1.18 -0.70 -14.90
N GLY A 140 -0.29 -0.77 -13.90
CA GLY A 140 1.05 -1.36 -13.98
C GLY A 140 1.14 -2.83 -13.57
N SER A 141 0.14 -3.65 -13.93
CA SER A 141 0.16 -5.12 -13.81
C SER A 141 0.14 -5.71 -12.40
N PHE A 142 -0.36 -4.97 -11.41
CA PHE A 142 -0.59 -5.52 -10.07
C PHE A 142 -1.99 -5.15 -9.56
N PHE A 143 -2.45 -5.91 -8.57
CA PHE A 143 -3.68 -5.59 -7.86
C PHE A 143 -3.58 -6.01 -6.40
N THR A 144 -4.48 -5.45 -5.59
CA THR A 144 -4.64 -5.84 -4.20
C THR A 144 -6.07 -6.27 -3.94
N ILE A 145 -6.22 -7.24 -3.05
CA ILE A 145 -7.50 -7.59 -2.43
C ILE A 145 -7.33 -7.38 -0.93
N SER A 146 -8.29 -6.73 -0.30
CA SER A 146 -8.21 -6.35 1.12
C SER A 146 -9.50 -6.69 1.85
N ASN A 147 -9.35 -7.19 3.06
CA ASN A 147 -10.40 -7.17 4.08
C ASN A 147 -10.09 -6.06 5.10
N GLU A 148 -10.76 -6.05 6.26
CA GLU A 148 -10.57 -5.04 7.29
C GLU A 148 -9.14 -5.01 7.88
N ASP A 149 -8.48 -6.17 7.95
CA ASP A 149 -7.21 -6.33 8.68
C ASP A 149 -5.98 -6.46 7.77
N THR A 150 -6.17 -6.94 6.54
CA THR A 150 -5.08 -7.44 5.70
C THR A 150 -5.28 -7.03 4.25
N THR A 151 -4.17 -6.61 3.62
CA THR A 151 -4.08 -6.38 2.18
C THR A 151 -3.16 -7.43 1.57
N TYR A 152 -3.67 -8.14 0.57
CA TYR A 152 -2.96 -9.15 -0.19
C TYR A 152 -2.54 -8.57 -1.54
N PHE A 153 -1.28 -8.78 -1.91
CA PHE A 153 -0.71 -8.28 -3.15
C PHE A 153 -0.62 -9.39 -4.19
N TYR A 154 -1.00 -9.04 -5.41
CA TYR A 154 -0.99 -9.95 -6.54
C TYR A 154 -0.36 -9.28 -7.77
N GLY A 155 0.40 -10.05 -8.51
CA GLY A 155 1.04 -9.68 -9.74
C GLY A 155 0.44 -10.39 -10.95
N CYS A 156 0.47 -9.71 -12.10
CA CYS A 156 0.01 -10.25 -13.37
C CYS A 156 1.15 -10.31 -14.39
N ASN A 157 1.91 -11.40 -14.34
CA ASN A 157 3.00 -11.76 -15.25
C ASN A 157 2.53 -12.67 -16.41
N SER A 158 1.48 -13.48 -16.19
CA SER A 158 0.97 -14.42 -17.20
C SER A 158 0.38 -13.69 -18.43
N PRO A 159 0.51 -14.23 -19.66
CA PRO A 159 -0.02 -13.59 -20.88
C PRO A 159 -1.52 -13.30 -20.83
N GLN A 160 -2.29 -14.20 -20.21
CA GLN A 160 -3.74 -14.07 -20.03
C GLN A 160 -4.13 -12.90 -19.12
N CYS A 161 -3.29 -12.54 -18.14
CA CYS A 161 -3.53 -11.39 -17.27
C CYS A 161 -2.90 -10.10 -17.82
N ARG A 162 -1.65 -10.16 -18.30
CA ARG A 162 -0.86 -8.99 -18.71
C ARG A 162 -1.52 -8.14 -19.79
N LYS A 163 -2.32 -8.76 -20.68
CA LYS A 163 -3.02 -8.07 -21.79
C LYS A 163 -4.00 -6.97 -21.34
N PHE A 164 -4.39 -6.93 -20.07
CA PHE A 164 -5.33 -5.94 -19.53
C PHE A 164 -4.65 -4.66 -19.01
N PHE A 165 -3.32 -4.60 -19.02
CA PHE A 165 -2.56 -3.54 -18.36
C PHE A 165 -1.82 -2.65 -19.37
N LEU A 166 -1.51 -1.42 -18.97
CA LEU A 166 -0.74 -0.48 -19.79
C LEU A 166 0.76 -0.77 -19.75
N MET A 167 1.23 -1.30 -18.63
CA MET A 167 2.59 -1.79 -18.47
C MET A 167 2.56 -3.14 -17.78
N GLY A 168 3.39 -4.06 -18.27
CA GLY A 168 3.60 -5.37 -17.64
C GLY A 168 4.54 -5.27 -16.45
N GLY A 169 4.30 -6.09 -15.44
CA GLY A 169 5.24 -6.33 -14.36
C GLY A 169 6.21 -7.46 -14.71
N GLY A 170 7.27 -7.59 -13.91
CA GLY A 170 8.21 -8.71 -13.99
C GLY A 170 7.68 -10.00 -13.36
N ASN A 171 8.43 -11.09 -13.55
CA ASN A 171 8.13 -12.39 -12.98
C ASN A 171 9.12 -12.67 -11.83
N PRO A 172 8.64 -12.92 -10.60
CA PRO A 172 9.52 -13.22 -9.45
C PRO A 172 10.48 -14.40 -9.72
N LYS A 173 10.07 -15.36 -10.54
CA LYS A 173 10.86 -16.54 -10.90
C LYS A 173 12.06 -16.23 -11.82
N ASP A 174 12.15 -15.01 -12.35
CA ASP A 174 13.25 -14.61 -13.24
C ASP A 174 14.43 -14.01 -12.44
N ILE A 175 14.28 -13.79 -11.12
CA ILE A 175 15.31 -13.17 -10.25
C ILE A 175 16.07 -14.23 -9.40
N GLU A 176 15.55 -15.46 -9.33
CA GLU A 176 16.18 -16.60 -8.62
C GLU A 176 17.15 -17.38 -9.53
#